data_AF-A0A7J4K444-F1
#
_entry.id   AF-A0A7J4K444-F1
#
_cell.length_a   1.000
_cell.length_b   1.000
_cell.length_c   1.000
_cell.angle_alpha   90.00
_cell.angle_beta   90.00
_cell.angle_gamma   90.00
#
_symmetry.space_group_name_H-M   'P 1'
#
loop_
_entity.id
_entity.type
_entity.pdbx_description
1 polymer ?
#
loop_
_entity_poly.entity_id
_entity_poly.type
_entity_poly.pdbx_seq_one_letter_code
_entity_poly.pdbx_strand_id
1 'polypeptide(L)'
;MNDCNMIGRKMNNGRMKAGRDGKMNSAPQSGQRRAQHPVNFILEMVVMVIVILALVMLFIALRDTTDSAEKDAVCAAQIVAHSTAIRASGGIADLPIVCPTKYSVIDGESGARKKIAAEMKRCWGMWGKGRIPLFGDKEGAYCHICSMITVEGAPQVTGLPEYLRTTKATANETYLEYLAGAKTGEEFEGDAFKEGAQPIIGTTAPVAVIFYYAKGYSFMEGVTNTISKNPALGGMGMLVGVVGGPVLMPLTAAGGVALAAVTPREKGSTMSFIAVRPLEASQLTTLGCQYVPVRNE
;
A
#
# COMPACT_ATOMS: atom_id res chain seq x y z
N MET A 1 -32.47 -18.88 -15.37
CA MET A 1 -32.48 -20.36 -15.55
C MET A 1 -31.13 -20.75 -16.11
N ASN A 2 -30.53 -21.81 -15.55
CA ASN A 2 -29.29 -22.49 -15.95
C ASN A 2 -27.99 -21.84 -15.43
N ASP A 3 -27.04 -22.52 -14.76
CA ASP A 3 -26.93 -23.88 -14.22
C ASP A 3 -25.90 -23.81 -13.06
N CYS A 4 -26.29 -24.27 -11.88
CA CYS A 4 -25.39 -24.42 -10.72
C CYS A 4 -24.57 -25.71 -10.90
N ASN A 5 -23.29 -25.57 -11.25
CA ASN A 5 -22.37 -26.70 -11.37
C ASN A 5 -21.85 -27.13 -9.99
N MET A 6 -22.34 -28.26 -9.48
CA MET A 6 -21.96 -28.85 -8.20
C MET A 6 -20.64 -29.63 -8.33
N ILE A 7 -19.59 -29.12 -7.69
CA ILE A 7 -18.30 -29.83 -7.57
C ILE A 7 -18.38 -30.79 -6.37
N GLY A 8 -18.52 -32.08 -6.68
CA GLY A 8 -18.50 -33.17 -5.70
C GLY A 8 -17.14 -33.36 -5.03
N ARG A 9 -17.09 -33.20 -3.70
CA ARG A 9 -15.97 -33.65 -2.88
C ARG A 9 -16.08 -35.14 -2.60
N LYS A 10 -15.14 -35.93 -3.12
CA LYS A 10 -14.92 -37.32 -2.71
C LYS A 10 -14.46 -37.36 -1.25
N MET A 11 -15.26 -37.98 -0.40
CA MET A 11 -14.87 -38.35 0.96
C MET A 11 -13.87 -39.50 0.88
N ASN A 12 -12.66 -39.30 1.41
CA ASN A 12 -11.64 -40.34 1.50
C ASN A 12 -11.76 -41.02 2.88
N ASN A 13 -12.21 -42.27 2.87
CA ASN A 13 -12.55 -43.06 4.05
C ASN A 13 -11.29 -43.71 4.62
N GLY A 14 -10.77 -43.17 5.72
CA GLY A 14 -9.54 -43.61 6.38
C GLY A 14 -9.76 -44.83 7.26
N ARG A 15 -9.34 -45.97 6.70
CA ARG A 15 -9.29 -47.34 7.25
C ARG A 15 -8.73 -47.42 8.69
N MET A 16 -9.56 -47.87 9.63
CA MET A 16 -9.14 -48.34 10.95
C MET A 16 -8.25 -49.59 10.81
N LYS A 17 -7.06 -49.58 11.42
CA LYS A 17 -6.27 -50.79 11.68
C LYS A 17 -6.36 -51.14 13.16
N ALA A 18 -7.20 -52.14 13.45
CA ALA A 18 -7.08 -52.97 14.63
C ALA A 18 -5.81 -53.83 14.50
N GLY A 19 -5.04 -53.98 15.58
CA GLY A 19 -3.80 -54.74 15.49
C GLY A 19 -3.00 -54.88 16.77
N ARG A 20 -3.50 -55.76 17.64
CA ARG A 20 -2.76 -56.88 18.23
C ARG A 20 -2.03 -56.65 19.56
N ASP A 21 -2.55 -57.41 20.52
CA ASP A 21 -2.00 -57.81 21.81
C ASP A 21 -0.55 -58.32 21.73
N GLY A 22 0.17 -58.19 22.85
CA GLY A 22 1.25 -59.12 23.16
C GLY A 22 2.40 -58.53 23.97
N LYS A 23 2.31 -58.65 25.30
CA LYS A 23 3.24 -59.40 26.16
C LYS A 23 3.31 -58.80 27.56
N MET A 24 2.73 -59.54 28.49
CA MET A 24 3.12 -59.56 29.90
C MET A 24 4.59 -59.97 30.00
N ASN A 25 5.35 -59.27 30.85
CA ASN A 25 6.36 -59.81 31.78
C ASN A 25 7.26 -58.67 32.27
N SER A 26 7.20 -58.33 33.56
CA SER A 26 8.34 -58.43 34.49
C SER A 26 8.12 -57.65 35.79
N ALA A 27 8.38 -58.39 36.87
CA ALA A 27 8.74 -58.07 38.26
C ALA A 27 8.53 -56.65 38.84
N PRO A 28 7.98 -56.56 40.08
CA PRO A 28 7.90 -55.30 40.82
C PRO A 28 9.28 -54.89 41.35
N GLN A 29 9.92 -53.88 40.73
CA GLN A 29 11.03 -53.15 41.35
C GLN A 29 10.48 -52.13 42.35
N SER A 30 10.13 -52.62 43.54
CA SER A 30 9.95 -51.78 44.72
C SER A 30 11.31 -51.41 45.29
N GLY A 31 11.69 -50.13 45.24
CA GLY A 31 12.68 -49.64 46.21
C GLY A 31 13.70 -48.59 45.79
N GLN A 32 13.47 -47.69 44.81
CA GLN A 32 14.40 -46.55 44.66
C GLN A 32 13.90 -45.35 43.83
N ARG A 33 12.72 -44.79 44.10
CA ARG A 33 12.25 -43.56 43.40
C ARG A 33 11.35 -42.67 44.27
N ARG A 34 11.89 -41.98 45.28
CA ARG A 34 11.11 -40.94 46.01
C ARG A 34 11.81 -39.60 46.22
N ALA A 35 13.02 -39.39 45.72
CA ALA A 35 13.75 -38.12 45.91
C ALA A 35 14.12 -37.35 44.64
N GLN A 36 13.75 -37.82 43.43
CA GLN A 36 14.07 -37.14 42.16
C GLN A 36 12.88 -36.40 41.51
N HIS A 37 11.70 -36.43 42.12
CA HIS A 37 10.50 -35.79 41.54
C HIS A 37 10.43 -34.25 41.58
N PRO A 38 11.02 -33.51 42.55
CA PRO A 38 10.79 -32.06 42.60
C PRO A 38 11.56 -31.29 41.51
N VAL A 39 12.73 -31.78 41.09
CA VAL A 39 13.57 -31.08 40.10
C VAL A 39 12.96 -31.12 38.70
N ASN A 40 12.37 -32.26 38.30
CA ASN A 40 11.70 -32.37 37.00
C ASN A 40 10.44 -31.50 36.91
N PHE A 41 9.69 -31.38 38.01
CA PHE A 41 8.52 -30.51 38.05
C PHE A 41 8.88 -29.03 37.93
N ILE A 42 9.97 -28.61 38.59
CA ILE A 42 10.50 -27.24 38.45
C ILE A 42 10.94 -26.98 37.01
N LEU A 43 11.64 -27.94 36.39
CA LEU A 43 12.07 -27.81 34.99
C LEU A 43 10.87 -27.69 34.03
N GLU A 44 9.83 -28.52 34.19
CA GLU A 44 8.61 -28.44 33.37
C GLU A 44 7.89 -27.09 33.53
N MET A 45 7.77 -26.58 34.76
CA MET A 45 7.22 -25.25 35.04
C MET A 45 8.01 -24.14 34.34
N VAL A 46 9.34 -24.18 34.42
CA VAL A 46 10.22 -23.19 33.78
C VAL A 46 10.06 -23.23 32.25
N VAL A 47 10.03 -24.43 31.65
CA VAL A 47 9.82 -24.59 30.20
C VAL A 47 8.45 -24.04 29.79
N MET A 48 7.39 -24.33 30.54
CA MET A 48 6.04 -23.81 30.27
C MET A 48 6.01 -22.28 30.30
N VAL A 49 6.66 -21.65 31.29
CA VAL A 49 6.76 -20.18 31.38
C VAL A 49 7.49 -19.59 30.18
N ILE A 50 8.59 -20.20 29.74
CA ILE A 50 9.33 -19.73 28.55
C ILE A 50 8.46 -19.84 27.28
N VAL A 51 7.71 -20.93 27.12
CA VAL A 51 6.80 -21.11 25.98
C VAL A 51 5.68 -20.06 25.99
N ILE A 52 5.08 -19.78 27.15
CA ILE A 52 4.04 -18.75 27.28
C ILE A 52 4.60 -17.37 26.92
N LEU A 53 5.80 -17.02 27.41
CA LEU A 53 6.46 -15.75 27.08
C LEU A 53 6.73 -15.62 25.58
N ALA A 54 7.19 -16.70 24.93
CA ALA A 54 7.41 -16.71 23.48
C ALA A 54 6.10 -16.51 22.69
N LEU A 55 5.00 -17.13 23.13
CA LEU A 55 3.68 -16.97 22.51
C LEU A 55 3.12 -15.55 22.71
N VAL A 56 3.32 -14.94 23.88
CA VAL A 56 2.89 -13.56 24.14
C VAL A 56 3.66 -12.59 23.25
N MET A 57 4.98 -12.74 23.13
CA MET A 57 5.80 -11.92 22.22
C MET A 57 5.37 -12.08 20.76
N LEU A 58 5.06 -13.31 20.32
CA LEU A 58 4.54 -13.57 18.98
C LEU A 58 3.18 -12.89 18.77
N PHE A 59 2.28 -12.96 19.75
CA PHE A 59 0.96 -12.35 19.66
C PHE A 59 1.03 -10.82 19.57
N ILE A 60 1.92 -10.19 20.34
CA ILE A 60 2.16 -8.74 20.26
C ILE A 60 2.67 -8.36 18.87
N ALA A 61 3.65 -9.09 18.34
CA ALA A 61 4.19 -8.84 17.00
C ALA A 61 3.14 -9.01 15.89
N LEU A 62 2.23 -9.98 16.03
CA LEU A 62 1.14 -10.18 15.08
C LEU A 62 0.09 -9.06 15.15
N ARG A 63 -0.26 -8.59 16.37
CA ARG A 63 -1.28 -7.57 16.58
C ARG A 63 -1.00 -6.27 15.82
N ASP A 64 0.22 -5.75 15.92
CA ASP A 64 0.62 -4.51 15.23
C ASP A 64 0.50 -4.63 13.71
N THR A 65 0.81 -5.81 13.15
CA THR A 65 0.67 -6.05 11.72
C THR A 65 -0.79 -6.17 11.28
N THR A 66 -1.65 -6.74 12.14
CA THR A 66 -3.07 -6.91 11.84
C THR A 66 -3.85 -5.60 11.89
N ASP A 67 -3.56 -4.70 12.83
CA ASP A 67 -4.26 -3.42 12.97
C ASP A 67 -4.09 -2.53 11.71
N SER A 68 -2.88 -2.49 11.14
CA SER A 68 -2.65 -1.75 9.89
C SER A 68 -3.33 -2.42 8.70
N ALA A 69 -3.35 -3.75 8.65
CA ALA A 69 -3.99 -4.49 7.56
C ALA A 69 -5.52 -4.36 7.60
N GLU A 70 -6.11 -4.36 8.80
CA GLU A 70 -7.54 -4.15 8.98
C GLU A 70 -7.97 -2.76 8.52
N LYS A 71 -7.26 -1.71 8.95
CA LYS A 71 -7.56 -0.32 8.52
C LYS A 71 -7.47 -0.17 7.01
N ASP A 72 -6.47 -0.79 6.38
CA ASP A 72 -6.29 -0.78 4.93
C ASP A 72 -7.42 -1.53 4.21
N ALA A 73 -7.85 -2.68 4.75
CA ALA A 73 -8.97 -3.45 4.21
C ALA A 73 -10.30 -2.70 4.33
N VAL A 74 -10.55 -2.05 5.48
CA VAL A 74 -11.74 -1.21 5.70
C VAL A 74 -11.76 -0.03 4.73
N CYS A 75 -10.64 0.67 4.55
CA CYS A 75 -10.55 1.76 3.57
C CYS A 75 -10.81 1.26 2.13
N ALA A 76 -10.17 0.16 1.72
CA ALA A 76 -10.40 -0.42 0.40
C ALA A 76 -11.88 -0.82 0.19
N ALA A 77 -12.53 -1.39 1.22
CA ALA A 77 -13.95 -1.71 1.18
C ALA A 77 -14.83 -0.45 1.04
N GLN A 78 -14.51 0.63 1.74
CA GLN A 78 -15.23 1.92 1.59
C GLN A 78 -15.06 2.51 0.19
N ILE A 79 -13.87 2.46 -0.40
CA ILE A 79 -13.61 2.93 -1.76
C ILE A 79 -14.47 2.14 -2.77
N VAL A 80 -14.52 0.81 -2.62
CA VAL A 80 -15.36 -0.05 -3.48
C VAL A 80 -16.84 0.23 -3.25
N ALA A 81 -17.28 0.39 -2.00
CA ALA A 81 -18.67 0.70 -1.67
C ALA A 81 -19.10 2.05 -2.25
N HIS A 82 -18.27 3.09 -2.11
CA HIS A 82 -18.49 4.40 -2.72
C HIS A 82 -18.60 4.31 -4.25
N SER A 83 -17.64 3.65 -4.90
CA SER A 83 -17.66 3.45 -6.36
C SER A 83 -18.92 2.71 -6.83
N THR A 84 -19.33 1.67 -6.09
CA THR A 84 -20.53 0.89 -6.38
C THR A 84 -21.79 1.72 -6.19
N ALA A 85 -21.89 2.49 -5.10
CA ALA A 85 -23.03 3.36 -4.82
C ALA A 85 -23.18 4.48 -5.87
N ILE A 86 -22.06 5.11 -6.25
CA ILE A 86 -22.04 6.10 -7.33
C ILE A 86 -22.50 5.49 -8.65
N ARG A 87 -22.01 4.30 -9.00
CA ARG A 87 -22.42 3.62 -10.24
C ARG A 87 -23.90 3.22 -10.21
N ALA A 88 -24.40 2.70 -9.10
CA ALA A 88 -25.78 2.25 -8.96
C ALA A 88 -26.79 3.42 -8.96
N SER A 89 -26.38 4.58 -8.45
CA SER A 89 -27.23 5.77 -8.33
C SER A 89 -27.16 6.74 -9.51
N GLY A 90 -26.38 6.42 -10.57
CA GLY A 90 -26.13 7.37 -11.65
C GLY A 90 -25.36 8.62 -11.18
N GLY A 91 -24.53 8.48 -10.15
CA GLY A 91 -23.72 9.56 -9.56
C GLY A 91 -24.45 10.45 -8.56
N ILE A 92 -25.65 10.07 -8.09
CA ILE A 92 -26.42 10.86 -7.11
C ILE A 92 -25.96 10.58 -5.66
N ALA A 93 -25.66 9.32 -5.34
CA ALA A 93 -25.23 8.93 -4.00
C ALA A 93 -23.73 9.16 -3.82
N ASP A 94 -23.36 9.98 -2.85
CA ASP A 94 -21.97 10.23 -2.45
C ASP A 94 -21.77 9.71 -1.01
N LEU A 95 -21.10 8.56 -0.89
CA LEU A 95 -20.76 8.00 0.41
C LEU A 95 -19.38 8.53 0.81
N PRO A 96 -19.21 9.14 1.99
CA PRO A 96 -17.90 9.64 2.40
C PRO A 96 -16.90 8.48 2.50
N ILE A 97 -15.78 8.60 1.80
CA ILE A 97 -14.63 7.71 1.97
C ILE A 97 -13.83 8.25 3.15
N VAL A 98 -13.61 7.46 4.21
CA VAL A 98 -12.85 7.89 5.39
C VAL A 98 -11.69 6.93 5.61
N CYS A 99 -10.56 7.27 5.00
CA CYS A 99 -9.33 6.48 5.11
C CYS A 99 -8.34 7.18 6.04
N PRO A 100 -7.85 6.51 7.10
CA PRO A 100 -6.91 7.12 8.04
C PRO A 100 -5.52 7.29 7.42
N THR A 101 -4.93 8.47 7.60
CA THR A 101 -3.54 8.75 7.18
C THR A 101 -2.56 8.05 8.11
N LYS A 102 -1.63 7.25 7.57
CA LYS A 102 -0.63 6.54 8.37
C LYS A 102 0.58 7.43 8.68
N TYR A 103 1.04 7.42 9.93
CA TYR A 103 2.27 8.08 10.34
C TYR A 103 3.39 7.07 10.53
N SER A 104 4.59 7.39 10.07
CA SER A 104 5.77 6.59 10.39
C SER A 104 7.01 7.46 10.49
N VAL A 105 7.89 7.10 11.44
CA VAL A 105 9.21 7.68 11.61
C VAL A 105 10.24 6.68 11.10
N ILE A 106 11.29 7.15 10.43
CA ILE A 106 12.37 6.33 9.89
C ILE A 106 13.70 6.98 10.20
N ASP A 107 14.65 6.19 10.67
CA ASP A 107 16.03 6.62 10.85
C ASP A 107 16.84 6.41 9.57
N GLY A 108 17.40 7.49 9.05
CA GLY A 108 18.37 7.49 7.96
C GLY A 108 17.80 7.34 6.54
N GLU A 109 18.64 7.68 5.56
CA GLU A 109 18.24 7.78 4.16
C GLU A 109 17.96 6.42 3.50
N SER A 110 18.75 5.38 3.82
CA SER A 110 18.63 4.06 3.19
C SER A 110 17.26 3.41 3.47
N GLY A 111 16.77 3.56 4.70
CA GLY A 111 15.43 3.11 5.09
C GLY A 111 14.31 3.94 4.43
N ALA A 112 14.55 5.24 4.23
CA ALA A 112 13.57 6.17 3.70
C ALA A 112 13.07 5.78 2.30
N ARG A 113 13.97 5.51 1.35
CA ARG A 113 13.59 5.09 -0.03
C ARG A 113 12.68 3.86 -0.03
N LYS A 114 13.10 2.81 0.70
CA LYS A 114 12.35 1.55 0.80
C LYS A 114 10.96 1.76 1.37
N LYS A 115 10.86 2.55 2.44
CA LYS A 115 9.60 2.80 3.13
C LYS A 115 8.66 3.70 2.31
N ILE A 116 9.19 4.76 1.70
CA ILE A 116 8.42 5.61 0.78
C ILE A 116 7.86 4.76 -0.37
N ALA A 117 8.69 3.96 -1.04
CA ALA A 117 8.24 3.09 -2.12
C ALA A 117 7.16 2.08 -1.66
N ALA A 118 7.35 1.47 -0.49
CA ALA A 118 6.37 0.56 0.10
C ALA A 118 5.02 1.24 0.38
N GLU A 119 5.04 2.46 0.92
CA GLU A 119 3.83 3.26 1.16
C GLU A 119 3.17 3.71 -0.16
N MET A 120 3.94 4.05 -1.20
CA MET A 120 3.39 4.32 -2.54
C MET A 120 2.66 3.10 -3.10
N LYS A 121 3.28 1.92 -3.04
CA LYS A 121 2.67 0.65 -3.47
C LYS A 121 1.39 0.34 -2.69
N ARG A 122 1.44 0.49 -1.36
CA ARG A 122 0.29 0.27 -0.47
C ARG A 122 -0.88 1.19 -0.83
N CYS A 123 -0.60 2.48 -0.92
CA CYS A 123 -1.57 3.50 -1.32
C CYS A 123 -2.18 3.17 -2.69
N TRP A 124 -1.35 2.93 -3.71
CA TRP A 124 -1.83 2.57 -5.05
C TRP A 124 -2.71 1.31 -5.06
N GLY A 125 -2.29 0.26 -4.35
CA GLY A 125 -3.04 -0.99 -4.25
C GLY A 125 -4.40 -0.82 -3.56
N MET A 126 -4.45 -0.03 -2.48
CA MET A 126 -5.67 0.30 -1.72
C MET A 126 -6.72 0.99 -2.59
N TRP A 127 -6.27 1.86 -3.50
CA TRP A 127 -7.11 2.55 -4.49
C TRP A 127 -7.34 1.73 -5.77
N GLY A 128 -7.16 0.41 -5.71
CA GLY A 128 -7.39 -0.50 -6.84
C GLY A 128 -6.52 -0.18 -8.06
N LYS A 129 -5.30 0.30 -7.83
CA LYS A 129 -4.35 0.73 -8.87
C LYS A 129 -4.91 1.82 -9.79
N GLY A 130 -5.73 2.73 -9.23
CA GLY A 130 -6.34 3.84 -9.97
C GLY A 130 -7.48 3.43 -10.91
N ARG A 131 -7.91 2.16 -10.89
CA ARG A 131 -8.94 1.62 -11.78
C ARG A 131 -10.36 1.74 -11.26
N ILE A 132 -10.53 2.09 -9.97
CA ILE A 132 -11.84 2.20 -9.35
C ILE A 132 -12.44 3.56 -9.71
N PRO A 133 -13.60 3.63 -10.38
CA PRO A 133 -14.21 4.90 -10.75
C PRO A 133 -14.79 5.60 -9.52
N LEU A 134 -14.39 6.85 -9.27
CA LEU A 134 -14.84 7.63 -8.11
C LEU A 134 -15.95 8.65 -8.43
N PHE A 135 -16.25 8.91 -9.70
CA PHE A 135 -17.12 10.05 -10.06
C PHE A 135 -18.34 9.72 -10.94
N GLY A 136 -18.69 8.45 -11.16
CA GLY A 136 -19.89 8.11 -11.94
C GLY A 136 -19.82 8.77 -13.33
N ASP A 137 -20.83 9.53 -13.74
CA ASP A 137 -20.80 10.36 -14.95
C ASP A 137 -20.35 11.81 -14.69
N LYS A 138 -20.18 12.20 -13.42
CA LYS A 138 -19.74 13.53 -13.04
C LYS A 138 -18.24 13.70 -13.27
N GLU A 139 -17.83 14.96 -13.43
CA GLU A 139 -16.44 15.36 -13.37
C GLU A 139 -16.07 15.71 -11.94
N GLY A 140 -14.80 15.55 -11.57
CA GLY A 140 -14.34 15.82 -10.22
C GLY A 140 -12.86 15.52 -10.03
N ALA A 141 -12.31 16.01 -8.93
CA ALA A 141 -10.99 15.64 -8.44
C ALA A 141 -11.10 15.15 -7.00
N TYR A 142 -10.36 14.09 -6.69
CA TYR A 142 -10.26 13.49 -5.38
C TYR A 142 -8.78 13.37 -5.04
N CYS A 143 -8.41 13.78 -3.83
CA CYS A 143 -7.06 13.64 -3.32
C CYS A 143 -7.09 13.08 -1.90
N HIS A 144 -6.20 12.13 -1.61
CA HIS A 144 -6.07 11.54 -0.28
C HIS A 144 -4.60 11.34 0.11
N ILE A 145 -4.28 11.72 1.35
CA ILE A 145 -2.95 11.52 1.94
C ILE A 145 -2.92 10.16 2.64
N CYS A 146 -2.32 9.18 1.99
CA CYS A 146 -2.22 7.80 2.49
C CYS A 146 -1.25 7.68 3.67
N SER A 147 -0.13 8.41 3.62
CA SER A 147 0.86 8.39 4.70
C SER A 147 1.65 9.69 4.82
N MET A 148 2.16 9.94 6.01
CA MET A 148 3.08 11.01 6.40
C MET A 148 4.32 10.36 7.03
N ILE A 149 5.48 10.58 6.43
CA ILE A 149 6.72 9.90 6.77
C ILE A 149 7.74 10.91 7.27
N THR A 150 8.08 10.85 8.55
CA THR A 150 9.19 11.64 9.11
C THR A 150 10.49 10.88 8.90
N VAL A 151 11.50 11.54 8.34
CA VAL A 151 12.83 10.95 8.12
C VAL A 151 13.82 11.66 9.03
N GLU A 152 14.33 10.95 10.03
CA GLU A 152 15.30 11.46 11.00
C GLU A 152 16.73 11.17 10.54
N GLY A 153 17.66 12.07 10.86
CA GLY A 153 19.09 11.87 10.57
C GLY A 153 19.51 11.96 9.10
N ALA A 154 18.61 12.30 8.19
CA ALA A 154 18.93 12.57 6.78
C ALA A 154 18.20 13.83 6.30
N PRO A 155 18.90 14.89 5.83
CA PRO A 155 18.27 16.16 5.40
C PRO A 155 17.56 16.08 4.03
N GLN A 156 17.82 15.02 3.29
CA GLN A 156 17.22 14.76 1.98
C GLN A 156 17.19 13.28 1.67
N VAL A 157 16.24 12.86 0.85
CA VAL A 157 16.18 11.51 0.25
C VAL A 157 16.51 11.63 -1.23
N THR A 158 17.61 11.00 -1.65
CA THR A 158 18.04 10.95 -3.06
C THR A 158 17.79 9.58 -3.67
N GLY A 159 17.82 9.46 -5.00
CA GLY A 159 17.79 8.17 -5.70
C GLY A 159 16.48 7.38 -5.56
N LEU A 160 15.38 8.01 -5.14
CA LEU A 160 14.07 7.36 -5.09
C LEU A 160 13.64 6.86 -6.48
N PRO A 161 13.74 7.63 -7.59
CA PRO A 161 13.34 7.12 -8.91
C PRO A 161 14.13 5.89 -9.35
N GLU A 162 15.44 5.89 -9.12
CA GLU A 162 16.28 4.73 -9.43
C GLU A 162 15.87 3.50 -8.62
N TYR A 163 15.55 3.70 -7.34
CA TYR A 163 15.02 2.64 -6.50
C TYR A 163 13.69 2.09 -7.04
N LEU A 164 12.77 2.97 -7.48
CA LEU A 164 11.49 2.55 -8.02
C LEU A 164 11.65 1.77 -9.34
N ARG A 165 12.63 2.15 -10.17
CA ARG A 165 12.94 1.50 -11.45
C ARG A 165 13.60 0.13 -11.28
N THR A 166 14.51 -0.01 -10.34
CA THR A 166 15.35 -1.22 -10.21
C THR A 166 14.83 -2.23 -9.19
N THR A 167 14.02 -1.79 -8.23
CA THR A 167 13.54 -2.65 -7.14
C THR A 167 12.19 -3.28 -7.48
N LYS A 168 12.10 -4.60 -7.29
CA LYS A 168 10.85 -5.36 -7.47
C LYS A 168 9.82 -5.04 -6.38
N ALA A 169 8.62 -4.66 -6.81
CA ALA A 169 7.44 -4.49 -5.95
C ALA A 169 6.65 -5.80 -5.83
N THR A 170 6.59 -6.60 -6.89
CA THR A 170 5.98 -7.94 -6.91
C THR A 170 6.99 -8.95 -7.45
N ALA A 171 6.61 -10.21 -7.61
CA ALA A 171 7.50 -11.22 -8.18
C ALA A 171 8.01 -10.82 -9.59
N ASN A 172 7.16 -10.14 -10.37
CA ASN A 172 7.44 -9.87 -11.78
C ASN A 172 7.61 -8.37 -12.06
N GLU A 173 7.07 -7.48 -11.24
CA GLU A 173 7.01 -6.05 -11.53
C GLU A 173 7.93 -5.23 -10.61
N THR A 174 8.61 -4.23 -11.17
CA THR A 174 9.28 -3.16 -10.39
C THR A 174 8.25 -2.23 -9.74
N TYR A 175 8.67 -1.40 -8.78
CA TYR A 175 7.75 -0.39 -8.22
C TYR A 175 7.24 0.56 -9.31
N LEU A 176 8.11 0.99 -10.22
CA LEU A 176 7.74 1.85 -11.33
C LEU A 176 6.68 1.17 -12.21
N GLU A 177 6.89 -0.07 -12.64
CA GLU A 177 5.92 -0.86 -13.42
C GLU A 177 4.59 -1.03 -12.66
N TYR A 178 4.65 -1.34 -11.37
CA TYR A 178 3.47 -1.53 -10.54
C TYR A 178 2.62 -0.24 -10.42
N LEU A 179 3.28 0.89 -10.23
CA LEU A 179 2.65 2.21 -10.05
C LEU A 179 2.16 2.80 -11.39
N ALA A 180 2.86 2.53 -12.49
CA ALA A 180 2.41 2.91 -13.82
C ALA A 180 1.23 2.04 -14.31
N GLY A 181 1.12 0.81 -13.79
CA GLY A 181 0.08 -0.15 -14.13
C GLY A 181 0.30 -0.85 -15.47
N ALA A 182 -0.63 -1.73 -15.85
CA ALA A 182 -0.50 -2.63 -17.03
C ALA A 182 -0.44 -1.94 -18.42
N LYS A 183 -0.24 -0.63 -18.50
CA LYS A 183 -0.14 0.12 -19.77
C LYS A 183 1.28 0.48 -20.16
N THR A 184 2.29 0.13 -19.35
CA THR A 184 3.69 0.23 -19.76
C THR A 184 4.03 -0.95 -20.67
N GLY A 185 3.69 -0.84 -21.95
CA GLY A 185 4.41 -1.59 -22.98
C GLY A 185 5.88 -1.15 -23.05
N GLU A 186 6.66 -1.79 -23.93
CA GLU A 186 8.10 -1.53 -24.15
C GLU A 186 8.45 -0.04 -24.45
N GLU A 187 7.46 0.81 -24.71
CA GLU A 187 7.63 2.24 -25.02
C GLU A 187 7.74 3.17 -23.80
N PHE A 188 7.56 2.69 -22.56
CA PHE A 188 7.82 3.52 -21.36
C PHE A 188 9.32 3.57 -20.98
N GLU A 189 10.22 3.39 -21.94
CA GLU A 189 11.64 3.75 -21.77
C GLU A 189 11.81 5.27 -21.83
N GLY A 190 11.30 5.94 -20.80
CA GLY A 190 11.27 7.39 -20.71
C GLY A 190 12.67 8.01 -20.75
N ASP A 191 12.93 8.79 -21.81
CA ASP A 191 14.03 9.75 -21.89
C ASP A 191 14.04 10.73 -20.69
N ALA A 192 12.90 10.84 -19.98
CA ALA A 192 12.68 11.65 -18.79
C ALA A 192 13.64 11.33 -17.65
N PHE A 193 14.01 10.05 -17.55
CA PHE A 193 14.91 9.55 -16.50
C PHE A 193 16.34 9.37 -17.00
N LYS A 194 16.58 9.47 -18.32
CA LYS A 194 17.90 9.26 -18.93
C LYS A 194 18.79 10.50 -18.85
N GLU A 195 18.23 11.72 -18.82
CA GLU A 195 19.03 12.97 -18.81
C GLU A 195 18.67 14.01 -17.72
N GLY A 196 17.72 13.71 -16.83
CA GLY A 196 17.25 14.66 -15.81
C GLY A 196 17.92 14.49 -14.44
N ALA A 197 18.18 15.62 -13.76
CA ALA A 197 18.60 15.64 -12.36
C ALA A 197 17.68 14.74 -11.50
N GLN A 198 18.28 13.85 -10.70
CA GLN A 198 17.53 12.99 -9.79
C GLN A 198 16.78 13.90 -8.80
N PRO A 199 15.45 13.81 -8.69
CA PRO A 199 14.67 14.63 -7.76
C PRO A 199 15.16 14.36 -6.32
N ILE A 200 15.46 15.45 -5.64
CA ILE A 200 15.89 15.47 -4.24
C ILE A 200 14.65 15.78 -3.40
N ILE A 201 14.31 14.90 -2.47
CA ILE A 201 13.18 15.11 -1.56
C ILE A 201 13.74 15.66 -0.26
N GLY A 202 13.50 16.94 0.04
CA GLY A 202 13.85 17.52 1.34
C GLY A 202 13.03 16.86 2.46
N THR A 203 13.65 16.65 3.62
CA THR A 203 13.04 15.97 4.78
C THR A 203 12.84 16.91 5.98
N THR A 204 13.00 18.22 5.78
CA THR A 204 12.72 19.24 6.79
C THR A 204 11.26 19.24 7.25
N ALA A 205 10.37 18.71 6.41
CA ALA A 205 8.98 18.42 6.73
C ALA A 205 8.68 16.94 6.45
N PRO A 206 7.63 16.37 7.08
CA PRO A 206 7.21 15.00 6.79
C PRO A 206 6.91 14.80 5.30
N VAL A 207 7.36 13.68 4.76
CA VAL A 207 7.13 13.27 3.38
C VAL A 207 5.76 12.59 3.28
N ALA A 208 4.83 13.25 2.59
CA ALA A 208 3.51 12.76 2.28
C ALA A 208 3.50 11.84 1.05
N VAL A 209 2.82 10.70 1.15
CA VAL A 209 2.44 9.87 0.00
C VAL A 209 0.97 10.12 -0.30
N ILE A 210 0.70 10.64 -1.50
CA ILE A 210 -0.60 11.18 -1.86
C ILE A 210 -1.15 10.44 -3.08
N PHE A 211 -2.39 9.99 -3.00
CA PHE A 211 -3.16 9.51 -4.13
C PHE A 211 -4.02 10.63 -4.70
N TYR A 212 -3.96 10.80 -6.02
CA TYR A 212 -4.84 11.69 -6.75
C TYR A 212 -5.65 10.90 -7.77
N TYR A 213 -6.91 11.28 -7.92
CA TYR A 213 -7.81 10.79 -8.95
C TYR A 213 -8.59 11.97 -9.52
N ALA A 214 -8.58 12.14 -10.82
CA ALA A 214 -9.33 13.20 -11.50
C ALA A 214 -10.12 12.62 -12.67
N LYS A 215 -11.32 13.14 -12.87
CA LYS A 215 -12.18 12.89 -14.02
C LYS A 215 -12.64 14.22 -14.60
N GLY A 216 -12.55 14.36 -15.92
CA GLY A 216 -12.93 15.59 -16.61
C GLY A 216 -11.73 16.49 -16.94
N TYR A 217 -11.87 17.28 -18.00
CA TYR A 217 -10.77 18.06 -18.57
C TYR A 217 -10.34 19.23 -17.67
N SER A 218 -11.31 19.97 -17.15
CA SER A 218 -11.10 21.15 -16.30
C SER A 218 -10.26 20.83 -15.06
N PHE A 219 -10.51 19.67 -14.44
CA PHE A 219 -9.77 19.21 -13.27
C PHE A 219 -8.35 18.75 -13.62
N MET A 220 -8.19 18.04 -14.74
CA MET A 220 -6.86 17.65 -15.21
C MET A 220 -6.00 18.89 -15.50
N GLU A 221 -6.55 19.89 -16.19
CA GLU A 221 -5.85 21.14 -16.47
C GLU A 221 -5.53 21.93 -15.19
N GLY A 222 -6.43 21.95 -14.21
CA GLY A 222 -6.18 22.54 -12.90
C GLY A 222 -5.01 21.88 -12.17
N VAL A 223 -4.95 20.55 -12.20
CA VAL A 223 -3.85 19.77 -11.60
C VAL A 223 -2.55 20.06 -12.34
N THR A 224 -2.53 19.98 -13.66
CA THR A 224 -1.30 20.24 -14.44
C THR A 224 -0.82 21.68 -14.30
N ASN A 225 -1.73 22.66 -14.34
CA ASN A 225 -1.38 24.07 -14.15
C ASN A 225 -0.87 24.36 -12.74
N THR A 226 -1.44 23.72 -11.72
CA THR A 226 -0.95 23.87 -10.33
C THR A 226 0.45 23.32 -10.20
N ILE A 227 0.72 22.16 -10.82
CA ILE A 227 2.06 21.55 -10.78
C ILE A 227 3.06 22.34 -11.63
N SER A 228 2.67 22.80 -12.82
CA SER A 228 3.58 23.53 -13.73
C SER A 228 3.92 24.93 -13.25
N LYS A 229 2.97 25.64 -12.64
CA LYS A 229 3.19 27.02 -12.14
C LYS A 229 3.94 27.07 -10.82
N ASN A 230 4.05 25.96 -10.11
CA ASN A 230 4.78 25.90 -8.86
C ASN A 230 5.99 24.96 -9.05
N PRO A 231 7.18 25.48 -9.41
CA PRO A 231 8.36 24.64 -9.62
C PRO A 231 8.75 23.85 -8.37
N ALA A 232 8.36 24.32 -7.17
CA ALA A 232 8.48 23.55 -5.93
C ALA A 232 7.55 22.31 -5.90
N LEU A 233 6.42 22.33 -6.63
CA LEU A 233 5.57 21.16 -6.86
C LEU A 233 6.08 20.29 -8.02
N GLY A 234 6.63 20.91 -9.08
CA GLY A 234 7.16 20.19 -10.24
C GLY A 234 8.44 19.40 -9.95
N GLY A 235 9.31 19.88 -9.05
CA GLY A 235 10.60 19.26 -8.76
C GLY A 235 10.56 17.86 -8.12
N MET A 236 9.38 17.37 -7.76
CA MET A 236 9.20 16.09 -7.07
C MET A 236 8.54 15.07 -7.99
N GLY A 237 9.25 13.98 -8.28
CA GLY A 237 8.87 12.97 -9.26
C GLY A 237 7.45 12.46 -9.07
N MET A 238 6.52 12.97 -9.87
CA MET A 238 5.15 12.48 -9.92
C MET A 238 5.09 11.36 -10.95
N LEU A 239 4.76 10.14 -10.49
CA LEU A 239 4.56 9.00 -11.39
C LEU A 239 3.10 8.97 -11.82
N VAL A 240 2.83 9.42 -13.05
CA VAL A 240 1.45 9.54 -13.55
C VAL A 240 0.99 8.22 -14.17
N GLY A 241 0.10 7.51 -13.46
CA GLY A 241 -0.53 6.26 -13.90
C GLY A 241 -1.80 6.51 -14.71
N VAL A 242 -1.65 6.75 -16.02
CA VAL A 242 -2.82 7.05 -16.86
C VAL A 242 -3.65 5.79 -17.15
N VAL A 243 -4.73 5.59 -16.41
CA VAL A 243 -5.72 4.53 -16.69
C VAL A 243 -6.77 5.06 -17.68
N GLY A 244 -6.55 4.88 -19.00
CA GLY A 244 -7.61 5.21 -19.97
C GLY A 244 -7.29 5.32 -21.46
N GLY A 245 -6.03 5.29 -21.90
CA GLY A 245 -5.67 5.36 -23.33
C GLY A 245 -4.17 5.63 -23.54
N PRO A 246 -3.62 5.41 -24.75
CA PRO A 246 -2.22 5.71 -25.04
C PRO A 246 -1.97 7.23 -24.97
N VAL A 247 -0.91 7.63 -24.30
CA VAL A 247 -0.48 9.04 -24.19
C VAL A 247 1.02 9.08 -24.46
N LEU A 248 1.41 9.73 -25.56
CA LEU A 248 2.80 10.06 -25.90
C LEU A 248 3.04 11.53 -25.52
N MET A 249 4.08 11.83 -24.75
CA MET A 249 4.37 13.19 -24.25
C MET A 249 5.82 13.59 -24.57
N PRO A 250 6.06 14.81 -25.09
CA PRO A 250 7.40 15.35 -25.24
C PRO A 250 7.93 15.89 -23.91
N LEU A 251 9.19 15.55 -23.62
CA LEU A 251 9.92 15.96 -22.42
C LEU A 251 10.52 17.34 -22.58
N THR A 252 10.30 18.22 -21.60
CA THR A 252 10.96 19.52 -21.55
C THR A 252 11.91 19.58 -20.35
N ALA A 253 13.15 19.94 -20.61
CA ALA A 253 14.32 19.68 -19.77
C ALA A 253 14.49 20.59 -18.53
N ALA A 254 13.48 21.37 -18.13
CA ALA A 254 13.63 22.36 -17.07
C ALA A 254 12.95 21.95 -15.75
N GLY A 255 13.58 21.00 -15.04
CA GLY A 255 13.62 21.00 -13.58
C GLY A 255 12.42 20.47 -12.78
N GLY A 256 11.38 19.94 -13.39
CA GLY A 256 10.28 19.32 -12.64
C GLY A 256 9.44 18.33 -13.43
N VAL A 257 9.43 17.07 -13.00
CA VAL A 257 8.69 15.98 -13.66
C VAL A 257 7.23 16.03 -13.26
N ALA A 258 6.46 16.80 -14.03
CA ALA A 258 5.00 16.76 -14.05
C ALA A 258 4.54 16.16 -15.39
N LEU A 259 4.35 14.85 -15.41
CA LEU A 259 3.92 14.08 -16.58
C LEU A 259 2.43 14.27 -16.85
N ALA A 260 2.00 15.33 -17.54
CA ALA A 260 0.66 15.37 -18.11
C ALA A 260 0.51 16.41 -19.23
N ALA A 261 0.72 15.99 -20.48
CA ALA A 261 0.09 16.63 -21.64
C ALA A 261 -1.25 15.91 -21.89
N VAL A 262 -2.34 16.59 -21.55
CA VAL A 262 -3.71 16.15 -21.82
C VAL A 262 -3.96 16.39 -23.31
N THR A 263 -3.76 15.38 -24.15
CA THR A 263 -4.36 15.43 -25.50
C THR A 263 -5.89 15.49 -25.35
N PRO A 264 -6.62 16.15 -26.27
CA PRO A 264 -8.06 16.32 -26.16
C PRO A 264 -8.71 14.94 -26.12
N ARG A 265 -9.12 14.57 -24.91
CA ARG A 265 -9.51 13.21 -24.55
C ARG A 265 -11.03 13.14 -24.49
N GLU A 266 -11.57 12.01 -24.94
CA GLU A 266 -13.01 11.75 -24.93
C GLU A 266 -13.62 12.10 -23.56
N LYS A 267 -14.81 12.72 -23.61
CA LYS A 267 -15.65 12.96 -22.44
C LYS A 267 -15.70 11.68 -21.60
N GLY A 268 -15.23 11.78 -20.35
CA GLY A 268 -15.20 10.64 -19.42
C GLY A 268 -13.81 10.11 -19.07
N SER A 269 -12.75 10.67 -19.63
CA SER A 269 -11.38 10.26 -19.31
C SER A 269 -11.01 10.50 -17.85
N THR A 270 -10.28 9.54 -17.30
CA THR A 270 -9.82 9.52 -15.91
C THR A 270 -8.29 9.52 -15.83
N MET A 271 -7.76 10.16 -14.81
CA MET A 271 -6.34 10.16 -14.47
C MET A 271 -6.20 9.79 -12.99
N SER A 272 -5.21 8.97 -12.69
CA SER A 272 -4.90 8.56 -11.32
C SER A 272 -3.40 8.49 -11.14
N PHE A 273 -2.86 8.93 -10.02
CA PHE A 273 -1.42 8.86 -9.80
C PHE A 273 -1.05 8.89 -8.32
N ILE A 274 0.19 8.51 -8.03
CA ILE A 274 0.82 8.64 -6.72
C ILE A 274 1.87 9.73 -6.80
N ALA A 275 1.81 10.64 -5.83
CA ALA A 275 2.80 11.68 -5.62
C ALA A 275 3.49 11.51 -4.27
N VAL A 276 4.76 11.88 -4.21
CA VAL A 276 5.54 11.94 -2.97
C VAL A 276 6.07 13.35 -2.81
N ARG A 277 5.87 13.97 -1.64
CA ARG A 277 6.35 15.33 -1.37
C ARG A 277 6.56 15.60 0.12
N PRO A 278 7.53 16.44 0.53
CA PRO A 278 7.47 17.08 1.82
C PRO A 278 6.21 17.95 1.87
N LEU A 279 5.51 17.87 2.99
CA LEU A 279 4.27 18.57 3.20
C LEU A 279 4.29 19.23 4.57
N GLU A 280 4.27 20.55 4.58
CA GLU A 280 4.04 21.32 5.79
C GLU A 280 2.56 21.29 6.16
N ALA A 281 2.25 21.42 7.46
CA ALA A 281 0.88 21.44 7.94
C ALA A 281 0.04 22.57 7.29
N SER A 282 0.66 23.70 6.96
CA SER A 282 0.04 24.84 6.26
C SER A 282 -0.41 24.50 4.82
N GLN A 283 0.21 23.51 4.19
CA GLN A 283 -0.08 23.13 2.81
C GLN A 283 -1.22 22.11 2.70
N LEU A 284 -1.59 21.45 3.81
CA LEU A 284 -2.68 20.46 3.83
C LEU A 284 -4.01 21.05 3.37
N THR A 285 -4.33 22.27 3.79
CA THR A 285 -5.58 22.96 3.43
C THR A 285 -5.62 23.41 1.98
N THR A 286 -4.47 23.80 1.42
CA THR A 286 -4.39 24.35 0.05
C THR A 286 -4.54 23.26 -1.01
N LEU A 287 -4.17 22.02 -0.71
CA LEU A 287 -4.25 20.93 -1.69
C LEU A 287 -5.66 20.38 -1.88
N GLY A 288 -6.62 20.76 -1.02
CA GLY A 288 -7.97 20.18 -1.05
C GLY A 288 -7.99 18.66 -0.84
N CYS A 289 -6.90 18.10 -0.30
CA CYS A 289 -6.77 16.67 -0.05
C CYS A 289 -7.47 16.29 1.23
N GLN A 290 -8.16 15.16 1.20
CA GLN A 290 -8.71 14.57 2.40
C GLN A 290 -7.57 14.04 3.28
N TYR A 291 -7.48 14.62 4.47
CA TYR A 291 -6.54 14.28 5.51
C TYR A 291 -7.33 13.87 6.76
N VAL A 292 -7.16 12.62 7.19
CA VAL A 292 -7.85 12.07 8.36
C VAL A 292 -6.77 11.65 9.36
N PRO A 293 -6.47 12.47 10.36
CA PRO A 293 -5.49 12.10 11.37
C PRO A 293 -5.98 10.88 12.14
N VAL A 294 -5.07 9.93 12.40
CA VAL A 294 -5.35 8.86 13.36
C VAL A 294 -5.49 9.53 14.72
N ARG A 295 -6.69 9.49 15.30
CA ARG A 295 -6.85 9.81 16.72
C ARG A 295 -6.18 8.66 17.47
N ASN A 296 -5.13 8.97 18.22
CA ASN A 296 -4.62 8.06 19.22
C ASN A 296 -5.68 8.04 20.33
N GLU A 297 -6.58 7.05 20.27
CA GLU A 297 -7.48 6.71 21.36
C GLU A 297 -6.74 5.93 22.45
#